data_AF-A0A0Q7SBW5-F1
#
_entry.id   AF-A0A0Q7SBW5-F1
#
_cell.length_a   1.000
_cell.length_b   1.000
_cell.length_c   1.000
_cell.angle_alpha   90.00
_cell.angle_beta   90.00
_cell.angle_gamma   90.00
#
_symmetry.space_group_name_H-M   'P 1'
#
loop_
_entity.id
_entity.type
_entity.pdbx_description
1 polymer ?
#
loop_
_entity_poly.entity_id
_entity_poly.type
_entity_poly.pdbx_seq_one_letter_code
_entity_poly.pdbx_strand_id
1 'polypeptide(L)'
;MTTIQSTSAASLTATSAPLDASNPSNASTSMVGGKAVFENDNYRITAGDNNEVLIHNKKTGEDYKIWGDPHVNVDGKHAFDFWGTTTFALEDGTKVTIETTPWNGNKDMTLASKVNITNGDYGVQISGVDTNKVGDLKINEAKGWGETLDWTHDDGNVLQENPAGKGFLGVDSQGKIHKVDQSYINKTDLKLNPVADDTAQRAGEFARNIFSMFTGLLSASFTGAFLSALASASSSDTPQPATRDANRFSLTIIRLDF
;
A
#
# COMPACT_ATOMS: atom_id res chain seq x y z
N MET A 1 -2.79 44.70 47.76
CA MET A 1 -3.50 43.97 46.69
C MET A 1 -2.61 43.99 45.46
N THR A 2 -2.07 42.84 45.09
CA THR A 2 -1.13 42.67 43.97
C THR A 2 -1.94 42.38 42.71
N THR A 3 -1.77 43.18 41.66
CA THR A 3 -2.41 42.95 40.36
C THR A 3 -1.42 42.25 39.44
N ILE A 4 -1.78 41.07 38.94
CA ILE A 4 -0.96 40.30 37.98
C ILE A 4 -1.39 40.72 36.57
N GLN A 5 -0.45 41.21 35.77
CA GLN A 5 -0.62 41.41 34.33
C GLN A 5 -0.63 40.06 33.61
N SER A 6 -1.69 39.80 32.85
CA SER A 6 -1.76 38.70 31.89
C SER A 6 -1.11 39.14 30.57
N THR A 7 -0.07 38.43 30.15
CA THR A 7 0.57 38.60 28.84
C THR A 7 -0.28 37.95 27.76
N SER A 8 -0.60 38.71 26.70
CA SER A 8 -1.28 38.19 25.51
C SER A 8 -0.33 37.26 24.73
N ALA A 9 -0.78 36.03 24.47
CA ALA A 9 -0.12 35.12 23.55
C ALA A 9 -0.38 35.57 22.10
N ALA A 10 0.68 35.74 21.33
CA ALA A 10 0.61 36.04 19.91
C ALA A 10 0.02 34.84 19.15
N SER A 11 -1.07 35.06 18.41
CA SER A 11 -1.59 34.10 17.44
C SER A 11 -0.60 33.95 16.28
N LEU A 12 0.05 32.80 16.22
CA LEU A 12 0.74 32.32 15.02
C LEU A 12 -0.31 31.82 14.04
N THR A 13 -0.74 32.66 13.10
CA THR A 13 -1.46 32.21 11.90
C THR A 13 -0.46 31.56 10.96
N ALA A 14 -0.27 30.24 11.12
CA ALA A 14 0.35 29.42 10.08
C ALA A 14 -0.70 29.20 8.98
N THR A 15 -0.48 29.79 7.82
CA THR A 15 -1.27 29.53 6.61
C THR A 15 -0.87 28.15 6.08
N SER A 16 -1.50 27.08 6.57
CA SER A 16 -1.41 25.78 5.90
C SER A 16 -2.27 25.83 4.64
N ALA A 17 -1.67 25.58 3.48
CA ALA A 17 -2.44 25.22 2.30
C ALA A 17 -3.31 23.99 2.64
N PRO A 18 -4.55 23.90 2.12
CA PRO A 18 -5.38 22.74 2.36
C PRO A 18 -4.69 21.50 1.79
N LEU A 19 -4.50 20.47 2.63
CA LEU A 19 -4.07 19.15 2.21
C LEU A 19 -5.01 18.66 1.09
N ASP A 20 -4.45 18.16 -0.02
CA ASP A 20 -5.25 17.44 -1.00
C ASP A 20 -5.75 16.16 -0.31
N ALA A 21 -7.05 16.10 -0.03
CA ALA A 21 -7.64 14.95 0.65
C ALA A 21 -7.42 13.63 -0.10
N SER A 22 -7.15 13.68 -1.42
CA SER A 22 -6.81 12.52 -2.26
C SER A 22 -5.31 12.22 -2.38
N ASN A 23 -4.45 13.05 -1.79
CA ASN A 23 -3.01 12.81 -1.74
C ASN A 23 -2.38 13.41 -0.47
N PRO A 24 -2.79 12.95 0.73
CA PRO A 24 -2.40 13.57 1.99
C PRO A 24 -0.91 13.39 2.34
N SER A 25 -0.20 12.49 1.65
CA SER A 25 1.21 12.15 1.86
C SER A 25 2.16 12.80 0.84
N ASN A 26 1.63 13.66 -0.04
CA ASN A 26 2.35 14.26 -1.17
C ASN A 26 3.01 13.20 -2.09
N ALA A 27 2.35 12.05 -2.25
CA ALA A 27 2.80 10.97 -3.12
C ALA A 27 2.89 11.44 -4.58
N SER A 28 3.97 11.07 -5.26
CA SER A 28 4.19 11.37 -6.67
C SER A 28 5.13 10.34 -7.29
N THR A 29 5.14 10.23 -8.62
CA THR A 29 6.05 9.35 -9.34
C THR A 29 6.61 10.07 -10.57
N SER A 30 7.87 9.84 -10.87
CA SER A 30 8.55 10.46 -12.01
C SER A 30 9.67 9.57 -12.56
N MET A 31 10.07 9.82 -13.80
CA MET A 31 11.26 9.20 -14.38
C MET A 31 12.49 10.07 -14.09
N VAL A 32 13.50 9.51 -13.41
CA VAL A 32 14.75 10.19 -13.09
C VAL A 32 15.92 9.28 -13.46
N GLY A 33 16.79 9.73 -14.36
CA GLY A 33 17.99 8.98 -14.73
C GLY A 33 17.70 7.57 -15.31
N GLY A 34 16.58 7.40 -16.00
CA GLY A 34 16.15 6.11 -16.55
C GLY A 34 15.50 5.15 -15.53
N LYS A 35 15.25 5.61 -14.30
CA LYS A 35 14.55 4.85 -13.26
C LYS A 35 13.20 5.50 -12.94
N ALA A 36 12.22 4.70 -12.60
CA ALA A 36 10.98 5.18 -11.99
C ALA A 36 11.26 5.48 -10.51
N VAL A 37 10.88 6.66 -10.06
CA VAL A 37 11.07 7.14 -8.68
C VAL A 37 9.73 7.58 -8.14
N PHE A 38 9.21 6.84 -7.18
CA PHE A 38 8.09 7.22 -6.32
C PHE A 38 8.63 7.92 -5.07
N GLU A 39 7.94 8.99 -4.65
CA GLU A 39 8.22 9.75 -3.44
C GLU A 39 6.92 10.03 -2.71
N ASN A 40 6.90 9.85 -1.40
CA ASN A 40 5.93 10.50 -0.50
C ASN A 40 6.68 11.12 0.69
N ASP A 41 5.99 11.59 1.72
CA ASP A 41 6.64 12.22 2.89
C ASP A 41 7.68 11.31 3.60
N ASN A 42 7.48 9.99 3.62
CA ASN A 42 8.27 9.07 4.45
C ASN A 42 9.20 8.15 3.65
N TYR A 43 8.93 7.91 2.37
CA TYR A 43 9.63 6.92 1.56
C TYR A 43 10.04 7.46 0.20
N ARG A 44 11.14 6.90 -0.29
CA ARG A 44 11.58 6.95 -1.69
C ARG A 44 11.61 5.53 -2.20
N ILE A 45 10.90 5.24 -3.29
CA ILE A 45 10.90 3.92 -3.93
C ILE A 45 11.42 4.09 -5.34
N THR A 46 12.49 3.38 -5.68
CA THR A 46 13.13 3.44 -6.99
C THR A 46 13.10 2.09 -7.68
N ALA A 47 12.68 2.05 -8.93
CA ALA A 47 12.70 0.84 -9.76
C ALA A 47 13.38 1.10 -11.10
N GLY A 48 14.24 0.19 -11.55
CA GLY A 48 14.85 0.21 -12.88
C GLY A 48 14.51 -1.05 -13.69
N ASP A 49 14.85 -1.07 -14.97
CA ASP A 49 14.73 -2.24 -15.86
C ASP A 49 15.86 -3.27 -15.69
N ASN A 50 16.37 -3.38 -14.46
CA ASN A 50 17.51 -4.21 -14.08
C ASN A 50 17.18 -5.21 -12.96
N ASN A 51 15.89 -5.58 -12.84
CA ASN A 51 15.31 -6.38 -11.76
C ASN A 51 15.49 -5.76 -10.36
N GLU A 52 15.75 -4.46 -10.26
CA GLU A 52 16.09 -3.82 -8.99
C GLU A 52 15.00 -2.87 -8.52
N VAL A 53 14.59 -3.04 -7.26
CA VAL A 53 13.71 -2.14 -6.53
C VAL A 53 14.38 -1.76 -5.22
N LEU A 54 14.46 -0.47 -4.92
CA LEU A 54 14.99 0.06 -3.66
C LEU A 54 13.89 0.85 -2.96
N ILE A 55 13.58 0.46 -1.72
CA ILE A 55 12.71 1.19 -0.81
C ILE A 55 13.61 1.82 0.24
N HIS A 56 13.59 3.15 0.34
CA HIS A 56 14.35 3.92 1.32
C HIS A 56 13.39 4.59 2.29
N ASN A 57 13.50 4.26 3.58
CA ASN A 57 12.77 4.91 4.66
C ASN A 57 13.49 6.20 5.08
N LYS A 58 12.90 7.36 4.80
CA LYS A 58 13.50 8.68 5.08
C LYS A 58 13.56 9.03 6.57
N LYS A 59 12.72 8.38 7.39
CA LYS A 59 12.68 8.60 8.84
C LYS A 59 13.79 7.82 9.55
N THR A 60 13.94 6.54 9.22
CA THR A 60 14.88 5.64 9.89
C THR A 60 16.24 5.57 9.19
N GLY A 61 16.27 5.90 7.89
CA GLY A 61 17.43 5.70 7.02
C GLY A 61 17.64 4.26 6.58
N GLU A 62 16.68 3.36 6.84
CA GLU A 62 16.77 1.96 6.41
C GLU A 62 16.56 1.81 4.89
N ASP A 63 17.34 0.91 4.30
CA ASP A 63 17.25 0.53 2.89
C ASP A 63 16.79 -0.92 2.74
N TYR A 64 15.72 -1.12 1.97
CA TYR A 64 15.26 -2.44 1.54
C TYR A 64 15.50 -2.58 0.04
N LYS A 65 16.45 -3.42 -0.34
CA LYS A 65 16.83 -3.66 -1.74
C LYS A 65 16.34 -5.03 -2.19
N ILE A 66 15.51 -5.05 -3.22
CA ILE A 66 15.05 -6.23 -3.94
C ILE A 66 15.80 -6.31 -5.28
N TRP A 67 16.42 -7.45 -5.60
CA TRP A 67 17.23 -7.60 -6.81
C TRP A 67 17.36 -9.04 -7.30
N GLY A 68 17.74 -9.22 -8.58
CA GLY A 68 18.03 -10.55 -9.15
C GLY A 68 16.81 -11.47 -9.21
N ASP A 69 17.00 -12.75 -8.90
CA ASP A 69 15.92 -13.66 -8.53
C ASP A 69 15.52 -13.39 -7.09
N PRO A 70 14.33 -12.80 -6.83
CA PRO A 70 14.20 -11.73 -5.87
C PRO A 70 14.86 -11.96 -4.50
N HIS A 71 16.07 -11.43 -4.37
CA HIS A 71 16.82 -11.35 -3.11
C HIS A 71 16.44 -10.07 -2.38
N VAL A 72 16.18 -10.16 -1.09
CA VAL A 72 15.93 -9.00 -0.23
C VAL A 72 17.12 -8.75 0.68
N ASN A 73 17.70 -7.56 0.56
CA ASN A 73 18.66 -7.04 1.52
C ASN A 73 18.01 -5.97 2.40
N VAL A 74 18.33 -6.00 3.69
CA VAL A 74 18.04 -4.92 4.65
C VAL A 74 19.37 -4.29 5.06
N ASP A 75 19.55 -3.00 4.77
CA ASP A 75 20.80 -2.25 4.99
C ASP A 75 22.03 -2.94 4.41
N GLY A 76 21.91 -3.44 3.19
CA GLY A 76 22.97 -4.13 2.46
C GLY A 76 23.28 -5.54 2.95
N LYS A 77 22.57 -6.06 3.96
CA LYS A 77 22.68 -7.45 4.41
C LYS A 77 21.54 -8.27 3.87
N HIS A 78 21.86 -9.42 3.27
CA HIS A 78 20.86 -10.38 2.82
C HIS A 78 19.96 -10.84 3.99
N ALA A 79 18.66 -10.83 3.75
CA ALA A 79 17.63 -11.18 4.72
C ALA A 79 16.86 -12.44 4.30
N PHE A 80 16.34 -12.49 3.08
CA PHE A 80 15.58 -13.62 2.53
C PHE A 80 15.38 -13.47 1.02
N ASP A 81 14.93 -14.56 0.39
CA ASP A 81 14.56 -14.67 -1.02
C ASP A 81 13.09 -15.01 -1.18
N PHE A 82 12.44 -14.50 -2.24
CA PHE A 82 11.06 -14.83 -2.59
C PHE A 82 10.88 -15.12 -4.09
N TRP A 83 9.82 -15.86 -4.44
CA TRP A 83 9.54 -16.31 -5.81
C TRP A 83 8.17 -15.85 -6.31
N GLY A 84 7.16 -15.78 -5.43
CA GLY A 84 5.81 -15.34 -5.75
C GLY A 84 5.61 -13.83 -5.62
N THR A 85 4.38 -13.37 -5.89
CA THR A 85 3.98 -11.99 -5.58
C THR A 85 4.13 -11.74 -4.09
N THR A 86 4.79 -10.64 -3.73
CA THR A 86 5.07 -10.27 -2.34
C THR A 86 4.83 -8.78 -2.14
N THR A 87 4.11 -8.43 -1.09
CA THR A 87 3.81 -7.04 -0.70
C THR A 87 4.58 -6.64 0.55
N PHE A 88 5.28 -5.52 0.46
CA PHE A 88 5.90 -4.85 1.60
C PHE A 88 4.96 -3.75 2.09
N ALA A 89 4.32 -3.97 3.23
CA ALA A 89 3.44 -3.00 3.88
C ALA A 89 4.27 -2.12 4.81
N LEU A 90 4.41 -0.85 4.45
CA LEU A 90 5.26 0.12 5.15
C LEU A 90 4.50 0.80 6.30
N GLU A 91 5.24 1.41 7.23
CA GLU A 91 4.69 1.99 8.45
C GLU A 91 3.64 3.09 8.18
N ASP A 92 3.80 3.86 7.11
CA ASP A 92 2.87 4.94 6.75
C ASP A 92 1.63 4.50 5.95
N GLY A 93 1.45 3.18 5.80
CA GLY A 93 0.35 2.59 5.03
C GLY A 93 0.63 2.47 3.53
N THR A 94 1.81 2.89 3.05
CA THR A 94 2.23 2.59 1.68
C THR A 94 2.39 1.07 1.50
N LYS A 95 1.78 0.50 0.46
CA LYS A 95 2.04 -0.89 0.06
C LYS A 95 2.90 -0.90 -1.20
N VAL A 96 3.90 -1.76 -1.22
CA VAL A 96 4.76 -2.01 -2.38
C VAL A 96 4.64 -3.47 -2.77
N THR A 97 3.84 -3.76 -3.79
CA THR A 97 3.58 -5.11 -4.28
C THR A 97 4.48 -5.42 -5.46
N ILE A 98 5.37 -6.40 -5.29
CA ILE A 98 6.28 -6.89 -6.32
C ILE A 98 5.65 -8.11 -6.99
N GLU A 99 5.29 -7.97 -8.26
CA GLU A 99 4.88 -9.10 -9.10
C GLU A 99 6.09 -9.70 -9.80
N THR A 100 6.17 -11.03 -9.79
CA THR A 100 7.27 -11.77 -10.43
C THR A 100 6.84 -12.42 -11.73
N THR A 101 7.81 -12.61 -12.64
CA THR A 101 7.63 -13.34 -13.90
C THR A 101 8.73 -14.39 -14.05
N PRO A 102 8.52 -15.52 -14.75
CA PRO A 102 9.60 -16.44 -15.07
C PRO A 102 10.74 -15.75 -15.83
N TRP A 103 11.99 -16.14 -15.56
CA TRP A 103 13.12 -15.67 -16.34
C TRP A 103 13.22 -16.42 -17.67
N ASN A 104 13.42 -15.70 -18.77
CA ASN A 104 13.58 -16.28 -20.10
C ASN A 104 14.80 -17.20 -20.21
N GLY A 105 15.87 -16.92 -19.45
CA GLY A 105 17.09 -17.73 -19.41
C GLY A 105 16.94 -19.04 -18.63
N ASN A 106 16.08 -19.05 -17.61
CA ASN A 106 15.73 -20.23 -16.82
C ASN A 106 14.33 -20.08 -16.22
N LYS A 107 13.37 -20.89 -16.70
CA LYS A 107 11.96 -20.77 -16.30
C LYS A 107 11.68 -21.17 -14.85
N ASP A 108 12.63 -21.88 -14.22
CA ASP A 108 12.54 -22.25 -12.80
C ASP A 108 12.91 -21.08 -11.87
N MET A 109 13.47 -19.99 -12.42
CA MET A 109 13.77 -18.76 -11.71
C MET A 109 12.73 -17.68 -12.04
N THR A 110 12.60 -16.71 -11.13
CA THR A 110 11.70 -15.57 -11.28
C THR A 110 12.46 -14.26 -11.24
N LEU A 111 11.88 -13.21 -11.83
CA LEU A 111 12.38 -11.84 -11.78
C LEU A 111 11.26 -10.90 -11.34
N ALA A 112 11.60 -9.83 -10.62
CA ALA A 112 10.68 -8.74 -10.32
C ALA A 112 10.32 -7.99 -11.62
N SER A 113 9.06 -8.04 -12.03
CA SER A 113 8.59 -7.56 -13.34
C SER A 113 7.73 -6.30 -13.25
N LYS A 114 6.87 -6.25 -12.24
CA LYS A 114 6.05 -5.07 -11.95
C LYS A 114 6.10 -4.72 -10.47
N VAL A 115 5.93 -3.43 -10.21
CA VAL A 115 5.85 -2.86 -8.87
C VAL A 115 4.57 -2.02 -8.82
N ASN A 116 3.60 -2.46 -8.04
CA ASN A 116 2.41 -1.66 -7.75
C ASN A 116 2.65 -0.96 -6.40
N ILE A 117 2.47 0.35 -6.37
CA ILE A 117 2.61 1.16 -5.16
C ILE A 117 1.27 1.82 -4.90
N THR A 118 0.70 1.58 -3.73
CA THR A 118 -0.53 2.24 -3.27
C THR A 118 -0.24 3.02 -1.99
N ASN A 119 -0.77 4.24 -1.91
CA ASN A 119 -0.70 5.11 -0.74
C ASN A 119 -1.99 5.94 -0.67
N GLY A 120 -2.97 5.46 0.10
CA GLY A 120 -4.32 6.01 0.07
C GLY A 120 -4.91 5.98 -1.36
N ASP A 121 -5.44 7.11 -1.82
CA ASP A 121 -6.03 7.23 -3.16
C ASP A 121 -4.97 7.31 -4.28
N TYR A 122 -3.70 7.48 -3.94
CA TYR A 122 -2.60 7.47 -4.90
C TYR A 122 -2.20 6.03 -5.24
N GLY A 123 -2.12 5.72 -6.53
CA GLY A 123 -1.71 4.42 -7.04
C GLY A 123 -0.86 4.56 -8.29
N VAL A 124 0.21 3.80 -8.35
CA VAL A 124 1.07 3.72 -9.54
C VAL A 124 1.52 2.29 -9.78
N GLN A 125 1.48 1.88 -11.05
CA GLN A 125 2.12 0.65 -11.50
C GLN A 125 3.36 1.00 -12.31
N ILE A 126 4.50 0.44 -11.90
CA ILE A 126 5.74 0.45 -12.65
C ILE A 126 5.89 -0.94 -13.27
N SER A 127 6.16 -1.02 -14.57
CA SER A 127 6.30 -2.29 -15.29
C SER A 127 7.49 -2.24 -16.25
N GLY A 128 7.97 -3.40 -16.70
CA GLY A 128 9.25 -3.49 -17.41
C GLY A 128 10.44 -3.33 -16.45
N VAL A 129 10.27 -3.76 -15.19
CA VAL A 129 11.33 -3.75 -14.18
C VAL A 129 12.31 -4.91 -14.41
N ASP A 130 11.82 -6.00 -15.01
CA ASP A 130 12.64 -7.19 -15.22
C ASP A 130 13.60 -7.08 -16.42
N THR A 131 14.63 -7.91 -16.44
CA THR A 131 15.62 -7.97 -17.53
C THR A 131 15.24 -8.92 -18.67
N ASN A 132 14.01 -9.47 -18.71
CA ASN A 132 13.61 -10.25 -19.89
C ASN A 132 13.54 -9.38 -21.15
N LYS A 133 13.22 -8.09 -20.95
CA LYS A 133 13.26 -7.07 -21.98
C LYS A 133 13.73 -5.76 -21.36
N VAL A 134 14.82 -5.22 -21.87
CA VAL A 134 15.41 -3.96 -21.40
C VAL A 134 14.87 -2.80 -22.24
N GLY A 135 14.69 -1.63 -21.64
CA GLY A 135 14.22 -0.43 -22.32
C GLY A 135 12.71 -0.32 -22.49
N ASP A 136 11.91 -1.13 -21.79
CA ASP A 136 10.45 -1.01 -21.78
C ASP A 136 9.86 -0.65 -20.40
N LEU A 137 10.70 -0.13 -19.51
CA LEU A 137 10.29 0.46 -18.23
C LEU A 137 9.26 1.57 -18.46
N LYS A 138 8.12 1.47 -17.77
CA LYS A 138 7.03 2.43 -17.88
C LYS A 138 6.31 2.63 -16.55
N ILE A 139 5.85 3.86 -16.35
CA ILE A 139 4.95 4.27 -15.28
C ILE A 139 3.53 4.30 -15.86
N ASN A 140 2.61 3.58 -15.24
CA ASN A 140 1.17 3.70 -15.47
C ASN A 140 0.55 4.28 -14.20
N GLU A 141 0.02 5.50 -14.29
CA GLU A 141 -0.63 6.21 -13.20
C GLU A 141 -1.92 6.88 -13.68
N ALA A 142 -2.87 7.07 -12.77
CA ALA A 142 -4.15 7.72 -13.03
C ALA A 142 -4.71 8.25 -11.70
N LYS A 143 -5.43 9.37 -11.75
CA LYS A 143 -5.99 9.99 -10.56
C LYS A 143 -7.04 9.08 -9.91
N GLY A 144 -6.92 8.85 -8.60
CA GLY A 144 -7.84 7.98 -7.84
C GLY A 144 -7.67 6.49 -8.13
N TRP A 145 -6.55 6.09 -8.74
CA TRP A 145 -6.28 4.69 -9.08
C TRP A 145 -5.77 3.89 -7.86
N GLY A 146 -5.46 4.51 -6.72
CA GLY A 146 -4.97 3.80 -5.52
C GLY A 146 -5.82 2.60 -5.13
N GLU A 147 -7.10 2.84 -4.81
CA GLU A 147 -8.02 1.77 -4.40
C GLU A 147 -8.28 0.74 -5.51
N THR A 148 -8.40 1.19 -6.76
CA THR A 148 -8.63 0.27 -7.88
C THR A 148 -7.40 -0.59 -8.16
N LEU A 149 -6.19 -0.05 -8.04
CA LEU A 149 -4.95 -0.79 -8.19
C LEU A 149 -4.79 -1.80 -7.05
N ASP A 150 -5.09 -1.41 -5.82
CA ASP A 150 -5.08 -2.30 -4.65
C ASP A 150 -6.07 -3.47 -4.82
N TRP A 151 -7.28 -3.20 -5.33
CA TRP A 151 -8.29 -4.24 -5.53
C TRP A 151 -8.01 -5.17 -6.72
N THR A 152 -7.32 -4.68 -7.76
CA THR A 152 -7.08 -5.45 -8.99
C THR A 152 -5.83 -6.31 -8.94
N HIS A 153 -4.99 -6.15 -7.92
CA HIS A 153 -3.73 -6.87 -7.77
C HIS A 153 -3.74 -7.70 -6.49
N ASP A 154 -3.35 -8.97 -6.60
CA ASP A 154 -3.18 -9.85 -5.44
C ASP A 154 -1.97 -9.38 -4.62
N ASP A 155 -2.18 -9.13 -3.33
CA ASP A 155 -1.11 -8.74 -2.40
C ASP A 155 -0.07 -9.84 -2.18
N GLY A 156 -0.40 -11.08 -2.52
CA GLY A 156 0.44 -12.24 -2.35
C GLY A 156 0.86 -12.45 -0.90
N ASN A 157 2.15 -12.65 -0.68
CA ASN A 157 2.70 -12.73 0.66
C ASN A 157 2.92 -11.31 1.24
N VAL A 158 2.24 -10.97 2.34
CA VAL A 158 2.32 -9.63 2.94
C VAL A 158 3.33 -9.61 4.10
N LEU A 159 4.30 -8.72 4.00
CA LEU A 159 5.37 -8.49 4.97
C LEU A 159 5.24 -7.08 5.55
N GLN A 160 5.02 -6.96 6.85
CA GLN A 160 4.84 -5.70 7.55
C GLN A 160 6.21 -5.13 7.97
N GLU A 161 6.51 -3.89 7.64
CA GLU A 161 7.70 -3.20 8.15
C GLU A 161 7.68 -3.20 9.68
N ASN A 162 8.81 -3.51 10.31
CA ASN A 162 8.92 -3.61 11.75
C ASN A 162 8.98 -2.20 12.37
N PRO A 163 7.94 -1.72 13.08
CA PRO A 163 7.96 -0.37 13.65
C PRO A 163 8.93 -0.21 14.83
N ALA A 164 9.41 -1.32 15.40
CA ALA A 164 10.25 -1.34 16.59
C ALA A 164 11.71 -1.74 16.31
N GLY A 165 12.09 -1.89 15.04
CA GLY A 165 13.44 -2.30 14.66
C GLY A 165 13.57 -2.61 13.18
N LYS A 166 14.65 -3.30 12.81
CA LYS A 166 14.99 -3.49 11.39
C LYS A 166 14.14 -4.56 10.70
N GLY A 167 13.87 -4.34 9.42
CA GLY A 167 13.33 -5.34 8.50
C GLY A 167 11.83 -5.56 8.66
N PHE A 168 11.38 -6.80 8.43
CA PHE A 168 9.95 -7.11 8.30
C PHE A 168 9.47 -8.17 9.30
N LEU A 169 8.17 -8.09 9.60
CA LEU A 169 7.40 -9.01 10.40
C LEU A 169 6.31 -9.64 9.53
N GLY A 170 6.10 -10.93 9.74
CA GLY A 170 5.04 -11.69 9.09
C GLY A 170 3.99 -12.09 10.11
N VAL A 171 2.75 -12.24 9.67
CA VAL A 171 1.65 -12.76 10.49
C VAL A 171 1.19 -14.08 9.88
N ASP A 172 1.09 -15.14 10.68
CA ASP A 172 0.55 -16.41 10.20
C ASP A 172 -1.00 -16.43 10.27
N SER A 173 -1.61 -17.50 9.77
CA SER A 173 -3.07 -17.68 9.80
C SER A 173 -3.67 -17.77 11.21
N GLN A 174 -2.84 -17.88 12.24
CA GLN A 174 -3.28 -17.89 13.64
C GLN A 174 -3.11 -16.50 14.28
N GLY A 175 -2.73 -15.47 13.51
CA GLY A 175 -2.49 -14.13 14.00
C GLY A 175 -1.18 -13.97 14.77
N LYS A 176 -0.29 -14.99 14.75
CA LYS A 176 0.98 -14.93 15.46
C LYS A 176 2.01 -14.17 14.62
N ILE A 177 2.72 -13.26 15.28
CA ILE A 177 3.80 -12.49 14.69
C ILE A 177 5.08 -13.34 14.63
N HIS A 178 5.72 -13.32 13.47
CA HIS A 178 7.01 -13.96 13.21
C HIS A 178 7.99 -12.93 12.65
N LYS A 179 9.27 -13.11 12.97
CA LYS A 179 10.33 -12.44 12.22
C LYS A 179 10.35 -13.02 10.81
N VAL A 180 10.45 -12.17 9.80
CA VAL A 180 10.62 -12.63 8.42
C VAL A 180 12.07 -13.07 8.22
N ASP A 181 12.24 -14.36 7.93
CA ASP A 181 13.48 -14.99 7.51
C ASP A 181 13.19 -15.98 6.37
N GLN A 182 14.22 -16.65 5.84
CA GLN A 182 14.03 -17.62 4.75
C GLN A 182 13.07 -18.77 5.11
N SER A 183 13.03 -19.19 6.38
CA SER A 183 12.16 -20.28 6.82
C SER A 183 10.69 -19.85 6.83
N TYR A 184 10.42 -18.60 7.22
CA TYR A 184 9.09 -18.01 7.10
C TYR A 184 8.68 -17.94 5.63
N ILE A 185 9.51 -17.36 4.76
CA ILE A 185 9.18 -17.20 3.33
C ILE A 185 8.97 -18.55 2.64
N ASN A 186 9.82 -19.54 2.87
CA ASN A 186 9.64 -20.86 2.28
C ASN A 186 8.29 -21.52 2.61
N LYS A 187 7.64 -21.12 3.71
CA LYS A 187 6.31 -21.60 4.11
C LYS A 187 5.17 -20.73 3.60
N THR A 188 5.41 -19.44 3.39
CA THR A 188 4.36 -18.47 3.06
C THR A 188 4.36 -18.02 1.61
N ASP A 189 5.45 -18.26 0.87
CA ASP A 189 5.55 -17.97 -0.56
C ASP A 189 4.52 -18.80 -1.34
N LEU A 190 3.65 -18.09 -2.08
CA LEU A 190 2.53 -18.68 -2.81
C LEU A 190 2.94 -19.41 -4.08
N LYS A 191 4.15 -19.17 -4.60
CA LYS A 191 4.69 -19.90 -5.75
C LYS A 191 5.31 -21.23 -5.32
N LEU A 192 5.97 -21.26 -4.16
CA LEU A 192 6.46 -22.50 -3.55
C LEU A 192 5.32 -23.33 -2.94
N ASN A 193 4.33 -22.67 -2.35
CA ASN A 193 3.18 -23.28 -1.70
C ASN A 193 1.90 -22.74 -2.35
N PRO A 194 1.57 -23.17 -3.58
CA PRO A 194 0.32 -22.78 -4.22
C PRO A 194 -0.84 -23.19 -3.32
N VAL A 195 -1.46 -22.20 -2.68
CA VAL A 195 -2.67 -22.41 -1.88
C VAL A 195 -3.78 -22.73 -2.87
N ALA A 196 -4.60 -23.73 -2.56
CA ALA A 196 -5.87 -23.91 -3.24
C ALA A 196 -6.79 -22.75 -2.83
N ASP A 197 -6.72 -21.64 -3.59
CA ASP A 197 -7.76 -20.62 -3.74
C ASP A 197 -8.32 -20.04 -2.42
N ASP A 198 -7.56 -19.18 -1.73
CA ASP A 198 -8.13 -18.43 -0.59
C ASP A 198 -7.47 -17.07 -0.26
N THR A 199 -6.99 -16.37 -1.30
CA THR A 199 -6.27 -15.10 -1.13
C THR A 199 -7.13 -14.01 -0.49
N ALA A 200 -8.45 -14.04 -0.71
CA ALA A 200 -9.40 -13.09 -0.14
C ALA A 200 -9.56 -13.22 1.39
N GLN A 201 -9.37 -14.42 1.96
CA GLN A 201 -9.50 -14.63 3.41
C GLN A 201 -8.32 -14.06 4.18
N ARG A 202 -7.09 -14.15 3.66
CA ARG A 202 -5.88 -13.66 4.35
C ARG A 202 -5.81 -12.13 4.38
N ALA A 203 -6.26 -11.45 3.34
CA ALA A 203 -6.39 -9.99 3.33
C ALA A 203 -7.48 -9.49 4.32
N GLY A 204 -8.61 -10.19 4.39
CA GLY A 204 -9.69 -9.90 5.35
C GLY A 204 -9.29 -10.16 6.82
N GLU A 205 -8.46 -11.18 7.06
CA GLU A 205 -7.88 -11.47 8.39
C GLU A 205 -6.81 -10.45 8.80
N PHE A 206 -6.00 -9.97 7.85
CA PHE A 206 -5.01 -8.91 8.08
C PHE A 206 -5.68 -7.59 8.49
N ALA A 207 -6.72 -7.15 7.77
CA ALA A 207 -7.48 -5.94 8.13
C ALA A 207 -8.11 -6.03 9.53
N ARG A 208 -8.60 -7.21 9.92
CA ARG A 208 -9.14 -7.49 11.26
C ARG A 208 -8.05 -7.51 12.34
N ASN A 209 -6.87 -8.05 12.04
CA ASN A 209 -5.76 -8.11 12.98
C ASN A 209 -5.10 -6.74 13.19
N ILE A 210 -4.98 -5.90 12.16
CA ILE A 210 -4.60 -4.48 12.31
C ILE A 210 -5.56 -3.77 13.28
N PHE A 211 -6.88 -3.96 13.11
CA PHE A 211 -7.87 -3.36 14.03
C PHE A 211 -7.65 -3.80 15.49
N SER A 212 -7.26 -5.06 15.73
CA SER A 212 -6.97 -5.55 17.08
C SER A 212 -5.68 -4.98 17.70
N MET A 213 -4.69 -4.62 16.87
CA MET A 213 -3.42 -4.01 17.33
C MET A 213 -3.59 -2.51 17.64
N PHE A 214 -4.52 -1.82 16.97
CA PHE A 214 -4.79 -0.38 17.19
C PHE A 214 -5.88 -0.09 18.24
N THR A 215 -6.75 -1.06 18.58
CA THR A 215 -7.73 -0.88 19.68
C THR A 215 -7.09 -0.79 21.07
N GLY A 216 -5.86 -1.31 21.24
CA GLY A 216 -5.08 -1.18 22.47
C GLY A 216 -4.44 0.20 22.69
N LEU A 217 -4.46 1.08 21.68
CA LEU A 217 -3.84 2.41 21.73
C LEU A 217 -4.83 3.50 21.28
N LEU A 218 -5.98 3.61 21.95
CA LEU A 218 -6.93 4.70 21.68
C LEU A 218 -6.42 6.02 22.28
N SER A 219 -5.98 6.96 21.43
CA SER A 219 -6.47 8.35 21.41
C SER A 219 -5.62 9.25 20.50
N ALA A 220 -6.21 9.69 19.39
CA ALA A 220 -6.16 11.05 18.82
C ALA A 220 -6.18 11.02 17.28
N SER A 221 -7.30 11.52 16.74
CA SER A 221 -7.51 11.98 15.36
C SER A 221 -7.17 11.02 14.21
N PHE A 222 -8.08 10.08 13.95
CA PHE A 222 -8.27 9.56 12.59
C PHE A 222 -9.16 10.53 11.80
N THR A 223 -8.63 11.13 10.76
CA THR A 223 -9.33 12.06 9.86
C THR A 223 -10.42 11.31 9.07
N GLY A 224 -11.59 11.94 8.91
CA GLY A 224 -12.86 11.30 8.55
C GLY A 224 -12.97 10.54 7.21
N ALA A 225 -11.93 10.47 6.39
CA ALA A 225 -11.92 9.64 5.18
C ALA A 225 -11.79 8.14 5.52
N PHE A 226 -10.94 7.79 6.49
CA PHE A 226 -10.73 6.41 6.93
C PHE A 226 -11.97 5.79 7.57
N LEU A 227 -12.75 6.60 8.32
CA LEU A 227 -14.01 6.15 8.91
C LEU A 227 -15.14 5.99 7.88
N SER A 228 -15.13 6.78 6.80
CA SER A 228 -16.13 6.68 5.73
C SER A 228 -15.94 5.42 4.89
N ALA A 229 -14.70 5.09 4.53
CA ALA A 229 -14.38 3.83 3.82
C ALA A 229 -14.69 2.58 4.69
N LEU A 230 -14.46 2.68 6.01
CA LEU A 230 -14.77 1.63 6.98
C LEU A 230 -16.28 1.45 7.24
N ALA A 231 -17.06 2.53 7.20
CA ALA A 231 -18.52 2.47 7.31
C ALA A 231 -19.16 1.79 6.08
N SER A 232 -18.62 2.01 4.87
CA SER A 232 -19.05 1.31 3.65
C SER A 232 -18.64 -0.16 3.61
N ALA A 233 -17.57 -0.55 4.30
CA ALA A 233 -17.13 -1.94 4.39
C ALA A 233 -17.86 -2.75 5.49
N SER A 234 -18.52 -2.09 6.45
CA SER A 234 -19.24 -2.74 7.55
C SER A 234 -20.75 -2.89 7.31
N SER A 235 -21.31 -2.27 6.27
CA SER A 235 -22.68 -2.52 5.82
C SER A 235 -22.74 -3.72 4.88
N SER A 236 -22.58 -4.93 5.42
CA SER A 236 -23.01 -6.16 4.74
C SER A 236 -24.51 -6.33 4.94
N ASP A 237 -25.32 -5.51 4.26
CA ASP A 237 -26.76 -5.76 4.19
C ASP A 237 -27.05 -6.65 2.97
N THR A 238 -27.81 -7.70 3.23
CA THR A 238 -28.01 -8.83 2.32
C THR A 238 -28.89 -8.36 1.16
N PRO A 239 -28.57 -8.64 -0.13
CA PRO A 239 -29.49 -8.30 -1.21
C PRO A 239 -30.72 -9.21 -1.16
N GLN A 240 -31.79 -8.73 -0.54
CA GLN A 240 -33.14 -9.28 -0.72
C GLN A 240 -33.55 -9.06 -2.18
N PRO A 241 -34.08 -10.08 -2.89
CA PRO A 241 -34.41 -9.94 -4.30
C PRO A 241 -35.54 -8.90 -4.45
N ALA A 242 -35.22 -7.80 -5.14
CA ALA A 242 -36.16 -6.73 -5.43
C ALA A 242 -37.33 -7.27 -6.26
N THR A 243 -38.47 -7.43 -5.60
CA THR A 243 -39.76 -7.49 -6.27
C THR A 243 -39.99 -6.17 -6.99
N ARG A 244 -40.12 -6.27 -8.30
CA ARG A 244 -40.49 -5.24 -9.26
C ARG A 244 -41.74 -4.50 -8.78
N ASP A 245 -41.58 -3.26 -8.30
CA ASP A 245 -42.72 -2.36 -8.10
C ASP A 245 -42.57 -1.15 -9.02
N ALA A 246 -43.39 -1.16 -10.07
CA ALA A 246 -43.55 -0.07 -10.99
C ALA A 246 -44.53 0.92 -10.35
N ASN A 247 -44.06 2.12 -10.00
CA ASN A 247 -44.78 3.39 -10.23
C ASN A 247 -44.12 4.58 -9.53
N ARG A 248 -44.21 5.73 -10.22
CA ARG A 248 -44.02 7.11 -9.77
C ARG A 248 -42.63 7.73 -9.93
N PHE A 249 -42.30 8.06 -11.17
CA PHE A 249 -41.69 9.36 -11.46
C PHE A 249 -42.79 10.43 -11.41
N SER A 250 -42.70 11.38 -10.49
CA SER A 250 -43.46 12.64 -10.56
C SER A 250 -42.52 13.75 -11.03
N LEU A 251 -42.74 14.20 -12.25
CA LEU A 251 -42.07 15.35 -12.87
C LEU A 251 -42.81 16.63 -12.46
N THR A 252 -42.18 17.48 -11.65
CA THR A 252 -42.73 18.81 -11.32
C THR A 252 -42.35 19.80 -12.41
N ILE A 253 -43.32 20.21 -13.23
CA ILE A 253 -43.19 21.30 -14.20
C ILE A 253 -43.52 22.61 -13.48
N ILE A 254 -42.54 23.52 -13.42
CA ILE A 254 -42.75 24.90 -12.95
C ILE A 254 -43.22 25.73 -14.14
N ARG A 255 -44.42 26.32 -14.05
CA ARG A 255 -44.96 27.27 -15.02
C ARG A 255 -44.59 28.68 -14.56
N LEU A 256 -43.89 29.44 -15.41
CA LEU A 256 -43.66 30.87 -15.23
C LEU A 256 -44.75 31.61 -16.00
N ASP A 257 -45.55 32.40 -15.29
CA ASP A 257 -46.44 33.39 -15.89
C ASP A 257 -45.78 34.78 -15.72
N PHE A 258 -45.86 35.58 -16.78
CA PHE A 258 -45.37 36.96 -16.88
C PHE A 258 -46.28 37.95 -16.14
#